data_AF-A0A817I7X5-F1
#
_entry.id   AF-A0A817I7X5-F1
#
_cell.length_a   1.000
_cell.length_b   1.000
_cell.length_c   1.000
_cell.angle_alpha   90.00
_cell.angle_beta   90.00
_cell.angle_gamma   90.00
#
_symmetry.space_group_name_H-M   'P 1'
#
loop_
_entity.id
_entity.type
_entity.pdbx_description
1 polymer ?
#
loop_
_entity_poly.entity_id
_entity_poly.type
_entity_poly.pdbx_seq_one_letter_code
_entity_poly.pdbx_strand_id
1 'polypeptide(L)'
;MAAVEVLKEAVDITTIPVEMIEKQMFPKAISEEEWHRNVKEFLTNTDDGYTMVETSAEDMQKIEELLETKEKVFSTPYMIKTKCEHCPNCQRQNNFLDVVATGLKVHKPQFLIDVFTGKYGHILNSAPHQRCFCYQCGIQLPEDATKFSAPKEPTAEQKKASNYSFPIYNYRS
;
A
#
# COMPACT_ATOMS: atom_id res chain seq x y z
N MET A 1 22.96 -4.20 -5.46
CA MET A 1 21.98 -5.21 -5.90
C MET A 1 21.17 -4.60 -7.03
N ALA A 2 21.00 -5.32 -8.14
CA ALA A 2 20.27 -4.79 -9.29
C ALA A 2 18.77 -4.65 -8.92
N ALA A 3 18.08 -3.61 -9.40
CA ALA A 3 16.65 -3.39 -9.12
C ALA A 3 15.76 -4.62 -9.41
N VAL A 4 16.20 -5.48 -10.33
CA VAL A 4 15.55 -6.76 -10.68
C VAL A 4 15.60 -7.78 -9.53
N GLU A 5 16.70 -7.85 -8.77
CA GLU A 5 16.79 -8.77 -7.62
C GLU A 5 15.89 -8.31 -6.47
N VAL A 6 15.84 -7.01 -6.21
CA VAL A 6 14.96 -6.44 -5.19
C VAL A 6 13.48 -6.61 -5.57
N LEU A 7 13.14 -6.46 -6.85
CA LEU A 7 11.79 -6.77 -7.36
C LEU A 7 11.41 -8.23 -7.10
N LYS A 8 12.30 -9.18 -7.37
CA LYS A 8 12.07 -10.62 -7.12
C LYS A 8 11.92 -10.96 -5.65
N GLU A 9 12.57 -10.21 -4.75
CA GLU A 9 12.46 -10.41 -3.30
C GLU A 9 11.21 -9.74 -2.69
N ALA A 10 10.80 -8.59 -3.23
CA ALA A 10 9.64 -7.81 -2.75
C ALA A 10 8.32 -8.35 -3.29
N VAL A 11 8.35 -8.80 -4.53
CA VAL A 11 7.23 -9.39 -5.25
C VAL A 11 7.76 -10.73 -5.71
N ASP A 12 7.23 -11.83 -5.21
CA ASP A 12 7.63 -13.15 -5.69
C ASP A 12 7.03 -13.36 -7.10
N ILE A 13 7.56 -12.64 -8.09
CA ILE A 13 7.10 -12.64 -9.49
C ILE A 13 7.29 -14.04 -10.09
N THR A 14 8.16 -14.86 -9.51
CA THR A 14 8.34 -16.28 -9.85
C THR A 14 7.20 -17.18 -9.39
N THR A 15 6.37 -16.73 -8.43
CA THR A 15 5.15 -17.43 -7.99
C THR A 15 3.86 -16.88 -8.55
N ILE A 16 3.87 -15.73 -9.24
CA ILE A 16 2.70 -15.28 -9.99
C ILE A 16 2.57 -16.22 -11.20
N PRO A 17 1.54 -17.09 -11.25
CA PRO A 17 1.35 -17.95 -12.40
C PRO A 17 1.28 -17.09 -13.66
N VAL A 18 2.00 -17.46 -14.72
CA VAL A 18 1.98 -16.73 -16.00
C VAL A 18 0.54 -16.50 -16.47
N GLU A 19 -0.34 -17.46 -16.20
CA GLU A 19 -1.77 -17.36 -16.46
C GLU A 19 -2.47 -16.17 -15.76
N MET A 20 -2.05 -15.76 -14.56
CA MET A 20 -2.61 -14.59 -13.87
C MET A 20 -2.16 -13.28 -14.51
N ILE A 21 -0.93 -13.24 -15.05
CA ILE A 21 -0.41 -12.10 -15.81
C ILE A 21 -1.12 -12.02 -17.17
N GLU A 22 -1.26 -13.15 -17.87
CA GLU A 22 -1.95 -13.27 -19.16
C GLU A 22 -3.45 -12.96 -19.05
N LYS A 23 -4.09 -13.29 -17.92
CA LYS A 23 -5.49 -12.93 -17.62
C LYS A 23 -5.66 -11.47 -17.15
N GLN A 24 -4.59 -10.68 -17.12
CA GLN A 24 -4.57 -9.30 -16.58
C GLN A 24 -5.22 -9.21 -15.21
N MET A 25 -4.97 -10.22 -14.36
CA MET A 25 -5.55 -10.21 -13.03
C MET A 25 -5.01 -9.02 -12.24
N PHE A 26 -3.71 -8.71 -12.39
CA PHE A 26 -3.04 -7.61 -11.69
C PHE A 26 -1.82 -7.05 -12.46
N PRO A 27 -1.53 -5.74 -12.33
CA PRO A 27 -2.44 -4.70 -11.86
C PRO A 27 -3.64 -4.54 -12.82
N LYS A 28 -4.84 -4.32 -12.29
CA LYS A 28 -6.09 -4.22 -13.06
C LYS A 28 -6.80 -2.89 -12.78
N ALA A 29 -7.21 -2.17 -13.82
CA ALA A 29 -8.09 -1.01 -13.66
C ALA A 29 -9.51 -1.44 -13.21
N ILE A 30 -10.09 -0.73 -12.25
CA ILE A 30 -11.42 -0.98 -11.68
C ILE A 30 -12.27 0.31 -11.69
N SER A 31 -13.59 0.19 -11.50
CA SER A 31 -14.48 1.36 -11.37
C SER A 31 -14.38 2.00 -9.98
N GLU A 32 -14.90 3.22 -9.83
CA GLU A 32 -14.99 3.92 -8.54
C GLU A 32 -15.92 3.19 -7.55
N GLU A 33 -17.02 2.60 -8.02
CA GLU A 33 -17.93 1.82 -7.18
C GLU A 33 -17.28 0.52 -6.70
N GLU A 34 -16.52 -0.13 -7.59
CA GLU A 34 -15.72 -1.28 -7.22
C GLU A 34 -14.63 -0.89 -6.22
N TRP A 35 -14.02 0.28 -6.39
CA TRP A 35 -13.08 0.86 -5.44
C TRP A 35 -13.74 1.02 -4.06
N HIS A 36 -14.84 1.77 -3.96
CA HIS A 36 -15.56 1.97 -2.70
C HIS A 36 -15.94 0.66 -2.01
N ARG A 37 -16.41 -0.32 -2.79
CA ARG A 37 -16.75 -1.65 -2.25
C ARG A 37 -15.53 -2.33 -1.64
N ASN A 38 -14.37 -2.29 -2.29
CA ASN A 38 -13.14 -2.89 -1.79
C ASN A 38 -12.58 -2.16 -0.56
N VAL A 39 -12.61 -0.81 -0.49
CA VAL A 39 -12.20 -0.06 0.72
C VAL A 39 -13.12 -0.43 1.88
N LYS A 40 -14.43 -0.39 1.65
CA LYS A 40 -15.42 -0.70 2.67
C LYS A 40 -15.21 -2.11 3.20
N GLU A 41 -15.00 -3.08 2.32
CA GLU A 41 -14.70 -4.45 2.74
C GLU A 41 -13.40 -4.53 3.54
N PHE A 42 -12.33 -3.87 3.10
CA PHE A 42 -11.06 -3.80 3.83
C PHE A 42 -11.22 -3.22 5.25
N LEU A 43 -11.97 -2.14 5.40
CA LEU A 43 -12.19 -1.47 6.69
C LEU A 43 -13.13 -2.23 7.61
N THR A 44 -14.05 -3.04 7.07
CA THR A 44 -15.09 -3.73 7.85
C THR A 44 -14.76 -5.19 8.15
N ASN A 45 -14.06 -5.86 7.25
CA ASN A 45 -13.70 -7.26 7.40
C ASN A 45 -12.45 -7.39 8.26
N THR A 46 -12.61 -7.83 9.52
CA THR A 46 -11.50 -8.12 10.45
C THR A 46 -11.32 -9.61 10.71
N ASP A 47 -12.10 -10.46 10.04
CA ASP A 47 -11.95 -11.90 10.14
C ASP A 47 -10.60 -12.33 9.54
N ASP A 48 -9.99 -13.34 10.17
CA ASP A 48 -8.66 -13.94 9.88
C ASP A 48 -7.49 -13.49 10.77
N GLY A 49 -7.72 -12.71 11.84
CA GLY A 49 -6.66 -12.35 12.81
C GLY A 49 -5.71 -11.25 12.34
N TYR A 50 -6.13 -10.46 11.35
CA TYR A 50 -5.43 -9.25 10.92
C TYR A 50 -5.88 -8.04 11.74
N THR A 51 -4.94 -7.13 12.01
CA THR A 51 -5.21 -5.82 12.61
C THR A 51 -5.12 -4.73 11.56
N MET A 52 -5.85 -3.64 11.82
CA MET A 52 -5.81 -2.42 11.01
C MET A 52 -4.87 -1.42 11.67
N VAL A 53 -3.83 -1.02 10.96
CA VAL A 53 -2.86 -0.05 11.44
C VAL A 53 -2.98 1.23 10.63
N GLU A 54 -3.33 2.31 11.31
CA GLU A 54 -3.30 3.66 10.75
C GLU A 54 -1.87 4.20 10.79
N THR A 55 -1.40 4.77 9.69
CA THR A 55 -0.07 5.39 9.62
C THR A 55 -0.07 6.68 10.43
N SER A 56 0.87 6.80 11.37
CA SER A 56 0.99 7.98 12.24
C SER A 56 1.27 9.25 11.43
N ALA A 57 0.92 10.42 11.98
CA ALA A 57 1.20 11.70 11.32
C ALA A 57 2.71 11.90 11.06
N GLU A 58 3.57 11.46 11.97
CA GLU A 58 5.02 11.51 11.81
C GLU A 58 5.49 10.65 10.63
N ASP A 59 4.94 9.44 10.48
CA ASP A 59 5.31 8.56 9.38
C ASP A 59 4.69 9.00 8.05
N MET A 60 3.51 9.63 8.07
CA MET A 60 2.94 10.30 6.89
C MET A 60 3.86 11.44 6.41
N GLN A 61 4.43 12.22 7.32
CA GLN A 61 5.41 13.25 6.96
C GLN A 61 6.67 12.63 6.33
N LYS A 62 7.21 11.55 6.91
CA LYS A 62 8.35 10.83 6.32
C LYS A 62 8.03 10.28 4.93
N ILE A 63 6.81 9.79 4.70
CA ILE A 63 6.36 9.36 3.37
C ILE A 63 6.45 10.52 2.38
N GLU A 64 5.95 11.70 2.76
CA GLU A 64 5.97 12.88 1.89
C GLU A 64 7.41 13.34 1.60
N GLU A 65 8.29 13.29 2.60
CA GLU A 65 9.72 13.57 2.43
C GLU A 65 10.40 12.58 1.48
N LEU A 66 10.15 11.27 1.65
CA LEU A 66 10.69 10.22 0.78
C LEU A 66 10.17 10.31 -0.66
N LEU A 67 8.95 10.80 -0.83
CA LEU A 67 8.34 10.97 -2.14
C LEU A 67 8.67 12.32 -2.78
N GLU A 68 9.44 13.18 -2.10
CA GLU A 68 9.77 14.53 -2.58
C GLU A 68 8.52 15.38 -2.85
N THR A 69 7.46 15.19 -2.05
CA THR A 69 6.19 15.91 -2.16
C THR A 69 6.10 17.07 -1.18
N LYS A 70 5.16 17.99 -1.42
CA LYS A 70 4.81 19.00 -0.42
C LYS A 70 4.14 18.35 0.78
N GLU A 71 4.26 18.99 1.94
CA GLU A 71 3.53 18.60 3.14
C GLU A 71 2.01 18.57 2.85
N LYS A 72 1.31 17.55 3.34
CA LYS A 72 -0.14 17.33 3.20
C LYS A 72 -0.61 17.09 1.76
N VAL A 73 0.26 16.54 0.91
CA VAL A 73 -0.16 15.96 -0.38
C VAL A 73 -1.06 14.76 -0.14
N PHE A 74 -0.81 13.98 0.92
CA PHE A 74 -1.75 12.95 1.38
C PHE A 74 -2.69 13.56 2.41
N SER A 75 -3.90 13.87 1.97
CA SER A 75 -4.91 14.58 2.74
C SER A 75 -5.68 13.69 3.75
N THR A 76 -5.45 12.38 3.72
CA THR A 76 -5.84 11.45 4.78
C THR A 76 -4.70 10.47 5.10
N PRO A 77 -4.60 9.99 6.34
CA PRO A 77 -3.69 8.91 6.68
C PRO A 77 -4.00 7.65 5.87
N TYR A 78 -2.96 6.94 5.46
CA TYR A 78 -3.10 5.60 4.90
C TYR A 78 -3.17 4.56 6.02
N MET A 79 -3.98 3.54 5.79
CA MET A 79 -4.13 2.39 6.66
C MET A 79 -3.57 1.14 5.98
N ILE A 80 -3.02 0.23 6.76
CA ILE A 80 -2.68 -1.12 6.31
C ILE A 80 -3.45 -2.17 7.11
N LYS A 81 -3.67 -3.34 6.51
CA LYS A 81 -4.12 -4.55 7.20
C LYS A 81 -2.94 -5.52 7.32
N THR A 82 -2.63 -5.93 8.54
CA THR A 82 -1.40 -6.70 8.85
C THR A 82 -1.63 -7.73 9.96
N LYS A 83 -0.90 -8.85 9.92
CA LYS A 83 -0.75 -9.77 11.07
C LYS A 83 0.50 -9.49 11.90
N CYS A 84 1.40 -8.66 11.39
CA CYS A 84 2.66 -8.30 11.99
C CYS A 84 2.63 -6.79 12.28
N GLU A 85 1.93 -6.41 13.35
CA GLU A 85 1.77 -5.01 13.73
C GLU A 85 3.10 -4.35 14.08
N HIS A 86 4.06 -5.10 14.60
CA HIS A 86 5.39 -4.59 14.95
C HIS A 86 6.48 -5.42 14.27
N CYS A 87 7.51 -4.73 13.76
CA CYS A 87 8.67 -5.38 13.19
C CYS A 87 9.33 -6.30 14.22
N PRO A 88 9.56 -7.59 13.92
CA PRO A 88 10.14 -8.53 14.88
C PRO A 88 11.58 -8.17 15.29
N ASN A 89 12.29 -7.40 14.46
CA ASN A 89 13.68 -7.02 14.70
C ASN A 89 13.83 -5.72 15.50
N CYS A 90 13.13 -4.65 15.10
CA CYS A 90 13.30 -3.32 15.71
C CYS A 90 12.08 -2.83 16.49
N GLN A 91 10.99 -3.61 16.54
CA GLN A 91 9.75 -3.29 17.26
C GLN A 91 9.03 -2.02 16.79
N ARG A 92 9.46 -1.39 15.69
CA ARG A 92 8.71 -0.32 15.04
C ARG A 92 7.33 -0.84 14.60
N GLN A 93 6.29 -0.05 14.79
CA GLN A 93 4.98 -0.37 14.23
C GLN A 93 5.07 -0.38 12.69
N ASN A 94 4.62 -1.47 12.10
CA ASN A 94 4.52 -1.66 10.66
C ASN A 94 3.31 -0.89 10.12
N ASN A 95 3.53 -0.04 9.13
CA ASN A 95 2.47 0.77 8.53
C ASN A 95 2.79 1.12 7.06
N PHE A 96 2.08 2.10 6.48
CA PHE A 96 2.21 2.42 5.07
C PHE A 96 3.59 2.93 4.67
N LEU A 97 4.39 3.46 5.62
CA LEU A 97 5.76 3.88 5.35
C LEU A 97 6.63 2.71 4.88
N ASP A 98 6.39 1.50 5.40
CA ASP A 98 7.10 0.29 5.00
C ASP A 98 6.75 -0.11 3.54
N VAL A 99 5.49 0.12 3.12
CA VAL A 99 5.02 -0.08 1.74
C VAL A 99 5.70 0.90 0.78
N VAL A 100 5.72 2.20 1.13
CA VAL A 100 6.36 3.24 0.33
C VAL A 100 7.87 3.01 0.21
N ALA A 101 8.54 2.74 1.33
CA ALA A 101 9.97 2.46 1.35
C ALA A 101 10.33 1.23 0.50
N THR A 102 9.49 0.21 0.51
CA THR A 102 9.65 -0.98 -0.35
C THR A 102 9.44 -0.62 -1.82
N GLY A 103 8.38 0.11 -2.15
CA GLY A 103 8.09 0.56 -3.52
C GLY A 103 9.20 1.43 -4.10
N LEU A 104 9.84 2.27 -3.29
CA LEU A 104 10.95 3.12 -3.70
C LEU A 104 12.22 2.36 -4.08
N LYS A 105 12.35 1.09 -3.65
CA LYS A 105 13.48 0.26 -4.10
C LYS A 105 13.37 -0.13 -5.58
N VAL A 106 12.17 -0.03 -6.17
CA VAL A 106 11.86 -0.57 -7.50
C VAL A 106 11.26 0.49 -8.44
N HIS A 107 10.63 1.52 -7.89
CA HIS A 107 9.97 2.60 -8.61
C HIS A 107 10.56 3.95 -8.23
N LYS A 108 10.44 4.92 -9.15
CA LYS A 108 10.79 6.32 -8.88
C LYS A 108 9.73 6.98 -7.99
N PRO A 109 10.11 7.95 -7.12
CA PRO A 109 9.17 8.72 -6.30
C PRO A 109 7.95 9.23 -7.08
N GLN A 110 8.18 9.90 -8.22
CA GLN A 110 7.09 10.45 -9.04
C GLN A 110 6.08 9.40 -9.49
N PHE A 111 6.51 8.19 -9.83
CA PHE A 111 5.60 7.12 -10.20
C PHE A 111 4.72 6.72 -9.01
N LEU A 112 5.31 6.55 -7.83
CA LEU A 112 4.55 6.23 -6.63
C LEU A 112 3.56 7.34 -6.26
N ILE A 113 3.95 8.62 -6.37
CA ILE A 113 3.01 9.75 -6.22
C ILE A 113 1.85 9.60 -7.18
N ASP A 114 2.13 9.44 -8.47
CA ASP A 114 1.11 9.32 -9.52
C ASP A 114 0.14 8.15 -9.21
N VAL A 115 0.66 7.02 -8.74
CA VAL A 115 -0.16 5.86 -8.37
C VAL A 115 -0.88 6.05 -7.04
N PHE A 116 -0.32 6.73 -6.02
CA PHE A 116 -1.01 6.95 -4.73
C PHE A 116 -2.02 8.11 -4.77
N THR A 117 -1.86 9.05 -5.71
CA THR A 117 -2.78 10.19 -5.92
C THR A 117 -3.86 9.92 -6.97
N GLY A 118 -3.84 8.74 -7.59
CA GLY A 118 -4.93 8.29 -8.46
C GLY A 118 -4.85 8.82 -9.88
N LYS A 119 -3.68 9.30 -10.33
CA LYS A 119 -3.47 9.80 -11.70
C LYS A 119 -3.85 8.78 -12.77
N TYR A 120 -3.71 7.50 -12.47
CA TYR A 120 -4.04 6.39 -13.36
C TYR A 120 -5.44 5.81 -13.14
N GLY A 121 -6.29 6.49 -12.36
CA GLY A 121 -7.60 6.00 -11.95
C GLY A 121 -7.53 4.98 -10.81
N HIS A 122 -8.62 4.24 -10.61
CA HIS A 122 -8.69 3.20 -9.59
C HIS A 122 -8.03 1.93 -10.10
N ILE A 123 -6.98 1.50 -9.42
CA ILE A 123 -6.24 0.27 -9.75
C ILE A 123 -6.40 -0.72 -8.61
N LEU A 124 -6.55 -1.99 -8.97
CA LEU A 124 -6.41 -3.13 -8.09
C LEU A 124 -5.02 -3.73 -8.32
N ASN A 125 -4.12 -3.53 -7.36
CA ASN A 125 -2.71 -3.92 -7.48
C ASN A 125 -2.36 -5.09 -6.55
N SER A 126 -3.08 -6.23 -6.64
CA SER A 126 -2.85 -7.37 -5.73
C SER A 126 -2.07 -8.52 -6.33
N ALA A 127 -0.78 -8.67 -6.02
CA ALA A 127 -0.20 -10.02 -6.03
C ALA A 127 -0.78 -10.84 -4.84
N PRO A 128 -0.92 -12.18 -4.96
CA PRO A 128 -1.39 -13.03 -3.85
C PRO A 128 -0.46 -12.98 -2.62
N HIS A 129 0.81 -12.63 -2.84
CA HIS A 129 1.81 -12.41 -1.81
C HIS A 129 2.61 -11.14 -2.13
N GLN A 130 2.76 -10.24 -1.17
CA GLN A 130 3.68 -9.11 -1.25
C GLN A 130 4.48 -9.03 0.05
N ARG A 131 5.80 -8.88 -0.07
CA ARG A 131 6.68 -8.75 1.09
C ARG A 131 7.16 -7.31 1.17
N CYS A 132 6.95 -6.69 2.33
CA CYS A 132 7.49 -5.37 2.62
C CYS A 132 8.79 -5.50 3.40
N PHE A 133 9.64 -4.48 3.30
CA PHE A 133 10.80 -4.32 4.16
C PHE A 133 10.50 -3.27 5.22
N CYS A 134 10.91 -3.54 6.45
CA CYS A 134 10.81 -2.55 7.52
C CYS A 134 11.63 -1.31 7.15
N TYR A 135 11.01 -0.13 7.19
CA TYR A 135 11.65 1.15 6.90
C TYR A 135 12.88 1.40 7.79
N GLN A 136 12.77 1.10 9.08
CA GLN A 136 13.82 1.46 10.05
C GLN A 136 15.05 0.54 9.99
N CYS A 137 14.83 -0.79 9.94
CA CYS A 137 15.93 -1.75 10.06
C CYS A 137 16.21 -2.54 8.77
N GLY A 138 15.40 -2.34 7.72
CA GLY A 138 15.60 -2.96 6.42
C GLY A 138 15.29 -4.47 6.36
N ILE A 139 14.88 -5.10 7.48
CA ILE A 139 14.55 -6.53 7.48
C ILE A 139 13.30 -6.78 6.62
N GLN A 140 13.31 -7.87 5.87
CA GLN A 140 12.12 -8.35 5.18
C GLN A 140 11.08 -8.76 6.23
N LEU A 141 9.89 -8.20 6.13
CA LEU A 141 8.77 -8.55 7.00
C LEU A 141 8.13 -9.86 6.50
N PRO A 142 7.47 -10.62 7.40
CA PRO A 142 6.70 -11.81 7.02
C PRO A 142 5.70 -11.53 5.89
N GLU A 143 5.31 -12.56 5.13
CA GLU A 143 4.38 -12.43 4.00
C GLU A 143 3.00 -11.89 4.39
N ASP A 144 2.58 -12.13 5.62
CA ASP A 144 1.32 -11.66 6.19
C ASP A 144 1.44 -10.28 6.86
N ALA A 145 2.61 -9.64 6.76
CA ALA A 145 2.86 -8.32 7.33
C ALA A 145 2.20 -7.17 6.56
N THR A 146 1.80 -7.35 5.31
CA THR A 146 0.97 -6.35 4.63
C THR A 146 0.05 -7.04 3.63
N LYS A 147 -1.23 -7.15 4.01
CA LYS A 147 -2.27 -7.73 3.15
C LYS A 147 -3.08 -6.69 2.42
N PHE A 148 -3.17 -5.43 2.84
CA PHE A 148 -3.93 -4.42 2.07
C PHE A 148 -3.51 -3.04 2.54
N SER A 149 -3.42 -2.05 1.66
CA SER A 149 -3.29 -0.64 2.05
C SER A 149 -4.29 0.27 1.33
N ALA A 150 -4.95 1.15 2.06
CA ALA A 150 -5.81 2.17 1.45
C ALA A 150 -5.76 3.47 2.24
N PRO A 151 -6.07 4.60 1.59
CA PRO A 151 -6.38 5.82 2.31
C PRO A 151 -7.56 5.54 3.25
N LYS A 152 -7.49 6.05 4.47
CA LYS A 152 -8.64 6.07 5.38
C LYS A 152 -9.78 6.83 4.70
N GLU A 153 -11.01 6.31 4.82
CA GLU A 153 -12.17 7.03 4.30
C GLU A 153 -12.22 8.44 4.92
N PRO A 154 -12.24 9.50 4.11
CA PRO A 154 -12.31 10.85 4.63
C PRO A 154 -13.65 11.09 5.32
N THR A 155 -13.62 11.87 6.39
CA THR A 155 -14.83 12.35 7.07
C THR A 155 -15.66 13.23 6.13
N ALA A 156 -16.93 13.45 6.47
CA ALA A 156 -17.81 14.33 5.69
C ALA A 156 -17.26 15.77 5.56
N GLU A 157 -16.47 16.23 6.54
CA GLU A 157 -15.80 17.52 6.52
C GLU A 157 -14.60 17.52 5.57
N GLN A 158 -13.79 16.47 5.58
CA GLN A 158 -12.66 16.31 4.65
C GLN A 158 -13.13 16.20 3.20
N LYS A 159 -14.26 15.51 2.94
CA LYS A 159 -14.86 15.40 1.60
C LYS A 159 -15.30 16.77 1.03
N LYS A 160 -15.68 17.73 1.87
CA LYS A 160 -16.08 19.08 1.44
C LYS A 160 -14.90 19.99 1.11
N ALA A 161 -13.70 19.66 1.59
CA ALA A 161 -12.54 20.55 1.53
C ALA A 161 -11.66 20.35 0.28
N SER A 162 -11.88 19.33 -0.56
CA SER A 162 -10.96 19.05 -1.67
C SER A 162 -11.56 18.30 -2.85
N ASN A 163 -11.03 18.63 -4.04
CA ASN A 163 -11.22 17.92 -5.31
C ASN A 163 -10.48 16.57 -5.28
N TYR A 164 -11.08 15.56 -4.66
CA TYR A 164 -10.47 14.24 -4.41
C TYR A 164 -10.58 13.27 -5.59
N SER A 165 -9.51 12.52 -5.87
CA SER A 165 -9.52 11.25 -6.62
C SER A 165 -8.60 10.24 -5.92
N PHE A 166 -9.08 9.06 -5.55
CA PHE A 166 -8.28 8.07 -4.81
C PHE A 166 -8.07 6.77 -5.60
N PRO A 167 -6.88 6.16 -5.60
CA PRO A 167 -6.65 4.76 -5.93
C PRO A 167 -6.61 3.87 -4.67
N ILE A 168 -6.85 2.57 -4.83
CA ILE A 168 -6.78 1.55 -3.77
C ILE A 168 -5.51 0.73 -3.98
N TYR A 169 -4.93 0.23 -2.88
CA TYR A 169 -3.99 -0.88 -2.93
C TYR A 169 -4.59 -2.06 -2.16
N ASN A 170 -5.45 -2.80 -2.83
CA ASN A 170 -6.04 -3.98 -2.25
C ASN A 170 -5.05 -5.13 -2.41
N TYR A 171 -4.80 -5.92 -1.36
CA TYR A 171 -4.29 -7.28 -1.52
C TYR A 171 -5.29 -8.29 -0.93
N ARG A 172 -5.69 -9.25 -1.74
CA ARG A 172 -6.58 -10.34 -1.34
C ARG A 172 -5.79 -11.64 -1.38
N SER A 173 -6.09 -12.48 -0.40
CA SER A 173 -5.70 -13.89 -0.25
C SER A 173 -6.33 -14.77 -1.30
#